data_AF-A0A226MBD3-F1
#
_entry.id   AF-A0A226MBD3-F1
#
_cell.length_a   1.000
_cell.length_b   1.000
_cell.length_c   1.000
_cell.angle_alpha   90.00
_cell.angle_beta   90.00
_cell.angle_gamma   90.00
#
_symmetry.space_group_name_H-M   'P 1'
#
loop_
_entity.id
_entity.type
_entity.pdbx_description
1 polymer ?
#
loop_
_entity_poly.entity_id
_entity_poly.type
_entity_poly.pdbx_seq_one_letter_code
_entity_poly.pdbx_strand_id
1 'polypeptide(L)'
;PNGSRADPKSWKAVMGRLRLGDPGGQERTVEAVVIHEEFRRVEGGHDVALVRLESPARLGPRVGTICLPRPRHPFAFGTPCWITGWGNVAENELECGQQRDRGRVVGGSAARPGEWPWQVSLQLWGQHFCGGTLVAPQWVLSAAHCFQGPNGSRADPKSWKAVMGRLRLGDPGGQERTVEAVVIHEEFRRVEGGHDVALVRLESPARLGPRVGTICLPRPRHPFAFGTPCWITGWGNVAENGEVP
;
A
#
# COMPACT_ATOMS: atom_id res chain seq x y z
N PRO A 1 2.58 -23.48 6.06
CA PRO A 1 1.80 -24.17 7.12
C PRO A 1 0.50 -24.73 6.54
N ASN A 2 0.35 -26.06 6.60
CA ASN A 2 -0.78 -26.85 6.12
C ASN A 2 -2.10 -26.39 6.74
N GLY A 3 -2.80 -25.46 6.09
CA GLY A 3 -4.24 -25.34 6.25
C GLY A 3 -4.87 -26.43 5.41
N SER A 4 -5.70 -27.28 6.01
CA SER A 4 -6.53 -28.24 5.27
C SER A 4 -7.21 -27.49 4.12
N ARG A 5 -6.92 -27.87 2.86
CA ARG A 5 -7.69 -27.38 1.72
C ARG A 5 -9.13 -27.80 2.00
N ALA A 6 -10.01 -26.82 2.21
CA ALA A 6 -11.43 -27.10 2.35
C ALA A 6 -11.90 -27.94 1.16
N ASP A 7 -12.72 -28.96 1.43
CA ASP A 7 -13.26 -29.84 0.40
C ASP A 7 -14.08 -28.99 -0.60
N PRO A 8 -13.70 -28.93 -1.89
CA PRO A 8 -14.45 -28.19 -2.90
C PRO A 8 -15.93 -28.54 -2.92
N LYS A 9 -16.30 -29.78 -2.59
CA LYS A 9 -17.70 -30.21 -2.56
C LYS A 9 -18.55 -29.54 -1.49
N SER A 10 -17.91 -28.95 -0.48
CA SER A 10 -18.59 -28.13 0.53
C SER A 10 -18.97 -26.74 0.01
N TRP A 11 -18.49 -26.33 -1.18
CA TRP A 11 -18.69 -24.99 -1.73
C TRP A 11 -19.84 -24.94 -2.74
N LYS A 12 -20.46 -23.76 -2.83
CA LYS A 12 -21.52 -23.45 -3.80
C LYS A 12 -21.11 -22.26 -4.65
N ALA A 13 -21.12 -22.44 -5.97
CA ALA A 13 -21.00 -21.35 -6.93
C ALA A 13 -22.37 -20.73 -7.18
N VAL A 14 -22.52 -19.44 -6.90
CA VAL A 14 -23.77 -18.67 -7.08
C VAL A 14 -23.65 -17.78 -8.31
N MET A 15 -24.63 -17.84 -9.21
CA MET A 15 -24.61 -17.11 -10.50
C MET A 15 -25.96 -16.49 -10.82
N GLY A 16 -25.96 -15.36 -11.54
CA GLY A 16 -27.18 -14.72 -12.04
C GLY A 16 -27.96 -13.91 -11.00
N ARG A 17 -27.30 -13.48 -9.91
CA ARG A 17 -27.83 -12.60 -8.87
C ARG A 17 -27.01 -11.31 -8.78
N LEU A 18 -27.68 -10.21 -8.39
CA LEU A 18 -27.03 -8.93 -8.10
C LEU A 18 -26.58 -8.81 -6.64
N ARG A 19 -27.02 -9.66 -5.72
CA ARG A 19 -26.51 -9.82 -4.36
C ARG A 19 -26.66 -11.29 -3.94
N LEU A 20 -25.82 -11.78 -3.03
CA LEU A 20 -25.87 -13.18 -2.59
C LEU A 20 -27.25 -13.60 -2.05
N GLY A 21 -27.93 -12.69 -1.36
CA GLY A 21 -29.27 -12.91 -0.79
C GLY A 21 -30.45 -12.60 -1.71
N ASP A 22 -30.21 -12.11 -2.94
CA ASP A 22 -31.32 -11.78 -3.84
C ASP A 22 -32.05 -13.06 -4.32
N PRO A 23 -33.39 -13.06 -4.41
CA PRO A 23 -34.12 -14.18 -4.97
C PRO A 23 -33.85 -14.34 -6.47
N GLY A 24 -33.94 -15.58 -6.95
CA GLY A 24 -33.64 -15.94 -8.35
C GLY A 24 -32.20 -16.45 -8.54
N GLY A 25 -31.70 -16.45 -9.78
CA GLY A 25 -30.37 -16.97 -10.11
C GLY A 25 -30.25 -18.50 -9.98
N GLN A 26 -29.02 -19.00 -9.92
CA GLN A 26 -28.74 -20.43 -9.83
C GLN A 26 -27.53 -20.72 -8.96
N GLU A 27 -27.56 -21.89 -8.32
CA GLU A 27 -26.47 -22.39 -7.50
C GLU A 27 -26.00 -23.75 -8.03
N ARG A 28 -24.69 -24.00 -7.94
CA ARG A 28 -24.06 -25.25 -8.33
C ARG A 28 -23.05 -25.68 -7.28
N THR A 29 -23.04 -26.96 -6.93
CA THR A 29 -21.94 -27.52 -6.14
C THR A 29 -20.65 -27.42 -6.94
N VAL A 30 -19.55 -27.11 -6.25
CA VAL A 30 -18.22 -27.15 -6.84
C VAL A 30 -17.71 -28.59 -6.79
N GLU A 31 -17.36 -29.15 -7.96
CA GLU A 31 -16.78 -30.48 -8.09
C GLU A 31 -15.29 -30.46 -7.75
N ALA A 32 -14.58 -29.45 -8.26
CA ALA A 32 -13.14 -29.30 -8.07
C ALA A 32 -12.69 -27.84 -8.21
N VAL A 33 -11.56 -27.52 -7.58
CA VAL A 33 -10.83 -26.26 -7.79
C VAL A 33 -9.44 -26.61 -8.31
N VAL A 34 -9.15 -26.19 -9.55
CA VAL A 34 -7.85 -26.39 -10.20
C VAL A 34 -7.06 -25.10 -10.06
N ILE A 35 -6.12 -25.09 -9.12
CA ILE A 35 -5.22 -23.96 -8.87
C ILE A 35 -4.07 -24.02 -9.88
N HIS A 36 -3.65 -22.87 -10.41
CA HIS A 36 -2.51 -22.79 -11.34
C HIS A 36 -1.27 -23.47 -10.74
N GLU A 37 -0.55 -24.27 -11.53
CA GLU A 37 0.56 -25.10 -11.06
C GLU A 37 1.74 -24.27 -10.51
N GLU A 38 1.98 -23.09 -11.09
CA GLU A 38 3.00 -22.13 -10.65
C GLU A 38 2.53 -21.20 -9.53
N PHE A 39 1.28 -21.34 -9.04
CA PHE A 39 0.78 -20.46 -7.98
C PHE A 39 1.61 -20.61 -6.69
N ARG A 40 2.18 -19.49 -6.25
CA ARG A 40 2.88 -19.37 -4.97
C ARG A 40 2.31 -18.20 -4.19
N ARG A 41 1.66 -18.51 -3.07
CA ARG A 41 0.97 -17.53 -2.20
C ARG A 41 1.84 -16.33 -1.81
N VAL A 42 3.15 -16.52 -1.66
CA VAL A 42 4.08 -15.47 -1.20
C VAL A 42 4.57 -14.57 -2.33
N GLU A 43 4.53 -15.05 -3.57
CA GLU A 43 5.07 -14.31 -4.72
C GLU A 43 4.00 -13.46 -5.43
N GLY A 44 2.71 -13.68 -5.14
CA GLY A 44 1.58 -12.98 -5.77
C GLY A 44 1.44 -13.25 -7.28
N GLY A 45 2.25 -14.16 -7.83
CA GLY A 45 2.21 -14.59 -9.21
C GLY A 45 1.23 -15.75 -9.42
N HIS A 46 0.62 -15.79 -10.60
CA HIS A 46 -0.27 -16.89 -11.02
C HIS A 46 -1.45 -17.13 -10.08
N ASP A 47 -1.97 -16.08 -9.44
CA ASP A 47 -3.14 -16.16 -8.56
C ASP A 47 -4.44 -16.30 -9.38
N VAL A 48 -4.61 -17.49 -9.95
CA VAL A 48 -5.77 -17.86 -10.74
C VAL A 48 -6.11 -19.32 -10.47
N ALA A 49 -7.41 -19.60 -10.34
CA ALA A 49 -7.93 -20.95 -10.21
C ALA A 49 -9.17 -21.14 -11.09
N LEU A 50 -9.31 -22.32 -11.68
CA LEU A 50 -10.52 -22.74 -12.37
C LEU A 50 -11.42 -23.51 -11.40
N VAL A 51 -12.68 -23.10 -11.31
CA VAL A 51 -13.69 -23.78 -10.49
C VAL A 51 -14.56 -24.63 -11.42
N ARG A 52 -14.51 -25.95 -11.24
CA ARG A 52 -15.33 -26.90 -11.99
C ARG A 52 -16.64 -27.13 -11.24
N LEU A 53 -17.76 -26.95 -11.94
CA LEU A 53 -19.10 -27.17 -11.41
C LEU A 53 -19.53 -28.63 -11.59
N GLU A 54 -20.20 -29.21 -10.60
CA GLU A 54 -20.73 -30.58 -10.66
C GLU A 54 -21.80 -30.75 -11.76
N SER A 55 -22.52 -29.68 -12.08
CA SER A 55 -23.42 -29.64 -13.24
C SER A 55 -23.31 -28.30 -13.97
N PRO A 56 -23.49 -28.28 -15.31
CA PRO A 56 -23.36 -27.06 -16.10
C PRO A 56 -24.27 -25.92 -15.61
N ALA A 57 -23.75 -24.69 -15.70
CA ALA A 57 -24.55 -23.49 -15.50
C ALA A 57 -25.52 -23.31 -16.68
N ARG A 58 -26.75 -22.88 -16.39
CA ARG A 58 -27.73 -22.51 -17.42
C ARG A 58 -27.42 -21.11 -17.91
N LEU A 59 -27.03 -20.99 -19.17
CA LEU A 59 -26.77 -19.68 -19.77
C LEU A 59 -28.08 -18.94 -20.04
N GLY A 60 -28.02 -17.61 -19.98
CA GLY A 60 -29.18 -16.75 -20.20
C GLY A 60 -28.86 -15.28 -19.95
N PRO A 61 -29.87 -14.41 -19.84
CA PRO A 61 -29.68 -12.96 -19.74
C PRO A 61 -28.83 -12.50 -18.55
N ARG A 62 -28.70 -13.33 -17.51
CA ARG A 62 -27.95 -13.02 -16.28
C ARG A 62 -26.69 -13.88 -16.08
N VAL A 63 -26.48 -14.89 -16.92
CA VAL A 63 -25.34 -15.83 -16.82
C VAL A 63 -24.81 -16.09 -18.21
N GLY A 64 -23.63 -15.53 -18.50
CA GLY A 64 -22.94 -15.67 -19.77
C GLY A 64 -21.52 -16.18 -19.57
N THR A 65 -20.89 -16.62 -20.65
CA THR A 65 -19.47 -16.95 -20.68
C THR A 65 -18.65 -15.71 -21.06
N ILE A 66 -17.39 -15.68 -20.62
CA ILE A 66 -16.41 -14.70 -21.10
C ILE A 66 -15.47 -15.38 -22.09
N CYS A 67 -15.11 -14.67 -23.16
CA CYS A 67 -14.08 -15.13 -24.07
C CYS A 67 -12.72 -14.99 -23.40
N LEU A 68 -11.99 -16.11 -23.28
CA LEU A 68 -10.59 -16.06 -22.88
C LEU A 68 -9.73 -15.63 -24.07
N PRO A 69 -8.75 -14.75 -23.85
CA PRO A 69 -7.78 -14.40 -24.90
C PRO A 69 -6.98 -15.65 -25.29
N ARG A 70 -6.39 -15.62 -26.49
CA ARG A 70 -5.41 -16.65 -26.89
C ARG A 70 -4.23 -16.66 -25.91
N PRO A 71 -3.57 -17.82 -25.70
CA PRO A 71 -2.35 -17.87 -24.91
C PRO A 71 -1.36 -16.80 -25.38
N ARG A 72 -0.80 -16.03 -24.43
CA ARG A 72 0.17 -14.94 -24.68
C ARG A 72 -0.40 -13.75 -25.48
N HIS A 73 -1.71 -13.54 -25.48
CA HIS A 73 -2.29 -12.34 -26.07
C HIS A 73 -1.67 -11.07 -25.46
N PRO A 74 -1.11 -10.15 -26.27
CA PRO A 74 -0.55 -8.92 -25.76
C PRO A 74 -1.68 -7.95 -25.40
N PHE A 75 -1.77 -7.58 -24.13
CA PHE A 75 -2.62 -6.48 -23.70
C PHE A 75 -1.85 -5.18 -23.86
N ALA A 76 -2.37 -4.25 -24.68
CA ALA A 76 -1.75 -2.94 -24.84
C ALA A 76 -1.75 -2.19 -23.50
N PHE A 77 -0.68 -1.43 -23.25
CA PHE A 77 -0.62 -0.56 -22.07
C PHE A 77 -1.80 0.42 -22.06
N GLY A 78 -2.45 0.59 -20.91
CA GLY A 78 -3.62 1.44 -20.76
C GLY A 78 -4.95 0.80 -21.20
N THR A 79 -4.97 -0.48 -21.57
CA THR A 79 -6.22 -1.20 -21.85
C THR A 79 -7.10 -1.22 -20.60
N PRO A 80 -8.35 -0.73 -20.65
CA PRO A 80 -9.28 -0.84 -19.54
C PRO A 80 -9.55 -2.31 -19.22
N CYS A 81 -9.34 -2.70 -17.96
CA CYS A 81 -9.69 -4.02 -17.46
C CYS A 81 -10.81 -3.90 -16.44
N TRP A 82 -11.79 -4.80 -16.52
CA TRP A 82 -12.87 -4.88 -15.55
C TRP A 82 -12.70 -6.15 -14.73
N ILE A 83 -12.66 -6.00 -13.42
CA ILE A 83 -12.76 -7.13 -12.48
C ILE A 83 -14.24 -7.31 -12.19
N THR A 84 -14.79 -8.47 -12.58
CA THR A 84 -16.16 -8.84 -12.26
C THR A 84 -16.14 -9.94 -11.22
N GLY A 85 -16.82 -9.76 -10.09
CA GLY A 85 -16.90 -10.79 -9.06
C GLY A 85 -17.34 -10.27 -7.71
N TRP A 86 -17.74 -11.22 -6.86
CA TRP A 86 -18.08 -11.01 -5.46
C TRP A 86 -17.01 -11.72 -4.65
N GLY A 87 -16.47 -11.07 -3.64
CA GLY A 87 -15.42 -11.68 -2.81
C GLY A 87 -14.77 -10.65 -1.91
N ASN A 88 -14.08 -11.15 -0.90
CA ASN A 88 -13.21 -10.31 -0.09
C ASN A 88 -12.01 -9.90 -0.96
N VAL A 89 -12.10 -8.74 -1.61
CA VAL A 89 -10.95 -8.12 -2.30
C VAL A 89 -9.89 -7.62 -1.32
N ALA A 90 -10.21 -7.59 -0.02
CA ALA A 90 -9.21 -7.51 1.01
C ALA A 90 -8.59 -8.90 1.20
N GLU A 91 -7.63 -9.25 0.34
CA GLU A 91 -6.50 -9.99 0.87
C GLU A 91 -5.93 -9.16 2.02
N ASN A 92 -5.57 -9.80 3.13
CA ASN A 92 -4.98 -9.16 4.31
C ASN A 92 -3.54 -8.62 4.03
N GLU A 93 -3.31 -8.01 2.87
CA GLU A 93 -2.30 -6.99 2.70
C GLU A 93 -2.96 -5.66 3.02
N LEU A 94 -2.42 -4.96 4.02
CA LEU A 94 -2.83 -3.61 4.37
C LEU A 94 -2.77 -2.74 3.09
N GLU A 95 -3.91 -2.37 2.51
CA GLU A 95 -3.99 -1.57 1.28
C GLU A 95 -3.05 -0.35 1.40
N CYS A 96 -2.00 -0.32 0.59
CA CYS A 96 -1.03 0.76 0.55
C CYS A 96 -1.40 1.79 -0.53
N GLY A 97 -0.89 3.02 -0.41
CA GLY A 97 -0.99 4.04 -1.47
C GLY A 97 -2.41 4.59 -1.70
N GLN A 98 -3.35 4.32 -0.80
CA GLN A 98 -4.73 4.81 -0.88
C GLN A 98 -4.82 6.28 -0.42
N GLN A 99 -4.66 7.21 -1.36
CA GLN A 99 -4.97 8.63 -1.13
C GLN A 99 -6.49 8.79 -0.97
N ARG A 100 -6.96 9.16 0.22
CA ARG A 100 -8.40 9.16 0.53
C ARG A 100 -9.16 10.38 0.01
N ASP A 101 -8.47 11.35 -0.58
CA ASP A 101 -9.08 12.54 -1.18
C ASP A 101 -8.21 13.02 -2.36
N ARG A 102 -8.70 12.92 -3.61
CA ARG A 102 -7.96 13.30 -4.83
C ARG A 102 -8.09 14.79 -5.15
N GLY A 103 -7.86 15.65 -4.16
CA GLY A 103 -7.77 17.09 -4.38
C GLY A 103 -6.54 17.42 -5.23
N ARG A 104 -6.71 18.22 -6.30
CA ARG A 104 -5.57 18.72 -7.09
C ARG A 104 -4.85 19.82 -6.30
N VAL A 105 -3.71 19.50 -5.72
CA VAL A 105 -2.79 20.47 -5.10
C VAL A 105 -1.69 20.84 -6.10
N VAL A 106 -1.59 22.13 -6.46
CA VAL A 106 -0.50 22.70 -7.26
C VAL A 106 0.02 23.92 -6.52
N GLY A 107 1.34 24.03 -6.30
CA GLY A 107 1.97 25.25 -5.77
C GLY A 107 1.95 25.45 -4.25
N GLY A 108 1.83 24.38 -3.45
CA GLY A 108 1.96 24.49 -1.98
C GLY A 108 0.65 24.86 -1.26
N SER A 109 -0.49 24.31 -1.67
CA SER A 109 -1.73 24.47 -0.91
C SER A 109 -1.79 23.54 0.31
N ALA A 110 -2.44 23.99 1.38
CA ALA A 110 -2.65 23.19 2.57
C ALA A 110 -3.34 21.85 2.26
N ALA A 111 -2.80 20.76 2.80
CA ALA A 111 -3.41 19.44 2.73
C ALA A 111 -4.69 19.37 3.60
N ARG A 112 -5.54 18.40 3.31
CA ARG A 112 -6.69 18.04 4.15
C ARG A 112 -6.33 16.96 5.17
N PRO A 113 -7.04 16.86 6.30
CA PRO A 113 -6.82 15.79 7.26
C PRO A 113 -6.94 14.40 6.60
N GLY A 114 -5.87 13.60 6.67
CA GLY A 114 -5.85 12.24 6.10
C GLY A 114 -5.65 12.16 4.59
N GLU A 115 -5.39 13.29 3.90
CA GLU A 115 -5.09 13.29 2.47
C GLU A 115 -3.81 12.49 2.16
N TRP A 116 -2.79 12.63 3.01
CA TRP A 116 -1.50 11.94 2.89
C TRP A 116 -1.27 11.06 4.13
N PRO A 117 -1.96 9.91 4.25
CA PRO A 117 -2.02 9.14 5.48
C PRO A 117 -0.68 8.48 5.86
N TRP A 118 0.26 8.40 4.92
CA TRP A 118 1.62 7.90 5.13
C TRP A 118 2.62 8.97 5.59
N GLN A 119 2.22 10.24 5.67
CA GLN A 119 3.11 11.31 6.13
C GLN A 119 3.48 11.12 7.61
N VAL A 120 4.77 11.14 7.90
CA VAL A 120 5.33 11.05 9.25
C VAL A 120 6.21 12.27 9.53
N SER A 121 6.05 12.83 10.73
CA SER A 121 6.97 13.79 11.32
C SER A 121 7.96 13.03 12.20
N LEU A 122 9.23 13.04 11.82
CA LEU A 122 10.32 12.53 12.64
C LEU A 122 10.81 13.66 13.54
N GLN A 123 10.66 13.45 14.84
CA GLN A 123 10.96 14.43 15.85
C GLN A 123 12.22 14.05 16.62
N LEU A 124 13.14 15.00 16.75
CA LEU A 124 14.32 14.91 17.59
C LEU A 124 14.08 15.77 18.83
N TRP A 125 14.19 15.19 20.02
CA TRP A 125 13.88 15.89 21.29
C TRP A 125 12.48 16.55 21.32
N GLY A 126 11.50 15.93 20.66
CA GLY A 126 10.11 16.41 20.58
C GLY A 126 9.85 17.54 19.59
N GLN A 127 10.86 17.95 18.81
CA GLN A 127 10.72 18.97 17.76
C GLN A 127 10.79 18.31 16.38
N HIS A 128 9.96 18.76 15.44
CA HIS A 128 10.02 18.29 14.06
C HIS A 128 11.41 18.57 13.48
N PHE A 129 12.05 17.52 12.95
CA PHE A 129 13.38 17.62 12.36
C PHE A 129 13.38 17.16 10.90
N CYS A 130 12.77 16.01 10.63
CA CYS A 130 12.68 15.46 9.27
C CYS A 130 11.28 14.93 8.95
N GLY A 131 11.00 14.84 7.65
CA GLY A 131 9.87 14.06 7.14
C GLY A 131 10.20 12.56 7.05
N GLY A 132 9.16 11.74 7.11
CA GLY A 132 9.25 10.31 6.85
C GLY A 132 7.97 9.81 6.19
N THR A 133 8.03 8.59 5.67
CA THR A 133 6.90 7.94 5.00
C THR A 133 6.66 6.57 5.60
N LEU A 134 5.45 6.29 6.10
CA LEU A 134 5.11 4.97 6.60
C LEU A 134 4.98 3.99 5.43
N VAL A 135 5.82 2.95 5.40
CA VAL A 135 5.84 1.92 4.33
C VAL A 135 5.32 0.57 4.80
N ALA A 136 5.36 0.34 6.12
CA ALA A 136 4.68 -0.75 6.80
C ALA A 136 4.28 -0.29 8.22
N PRO A 137 3.38 -0.98 8.94
CA PRO A 137 2.94 -0.53 10.26
C PRO A 137 4.07 -0.20 11.24
N GLN A 138 5.22 -0.88 11.14
CA GLN A 138 6.38 -0.67 12.04
C GLN A 138 7.59 -0.05 11.34
N TRP A 139 7.47 0.36 10.07
CA TRP A 139 8.59 0.84 9.27
C TRP A 139 8.30 2.17 8.60
N VAL A 140 9.16 3.15 8.87
CA VAL A 140 9.15 4.46 8.23
C VAL A 140 10.39 4.58 7.35
N LEU A 141 10.19 4.98 6.09
CA LEU A 141 11.25 5.35 5.15
C LEU A 141 11.58 6.84 5.31
N SER A 142 12.86 7.19 5.34
CA SER A 142 13.34 8.56 5.44
C SER A 142 14.73 8.69 4.79
N ALA A 143 15.34 9.86 4.88
CA ALA A 143 16.68 10.12 4.38
C ALA A 143 17.73 9.73 5.43
N ALA A 144 18.92 9.31 4.97
CA ALA A 144 20.02 8.94 5.85
C ALA A 144 20.64 10.16 6.54
N HIS A 145 20.72 11.29 5.84
CA HIS A 145 21.28 12.53 6.40
C HIS A 145 20.52 13.06 7.63
N CYS A 146 19.26 12.64 7.83
CA CYS A 146 18.51 12.96 9.04
C CYS A 146 19.13 12.35 10.30
N PHE A 147 19.82 11.21 10.15
CA PHE A 147 20.31 10.39 11.27
C PHE A 147 21.84 10.26 11.31
N GLN A 148 22.54 10.80 10.32
CA GLN A 148 23.99 10.81 10.28
C GLN A 148 24.52 12.22 9.99
N GLY A 149 25.27 12.76 10.95
CA GLY A 149 25.88 14.08 10.84
C GLY A 149 27.04 14.14 9.83
N PRO A 150 27.53 15.35 9.49
CA PRO A 150 28.59 15.54 8.49
C PRO A 150 29.92 14.85 8.81
N ASN A 151 30.16 14.59 10.10
CA ASN A 151 31.34 13.87 10.62
C ASN A 151 31.13 12.35 10.71
N GLY A 152 30.00 11.83 10.22
CA GLY A 152 29.64 10.40 10.30
C GLY A 152 29.05 9.97 11.65
N SER A 153 28.79 10.89 12.58
CA SER A 153 28.14 10.55 13.84
C SER A 153 26.72 10.07 13.58
N ARG A 154 26.33 8.96 14.21
CA ARG A 154 24.97 8.42 14.12
C ARG A 154 24.12 8.93 15.27
N ALA A 155 22.88 9.30 14.98
CA ALA A 155 21.93 9.70 15.99
C ALA A 155 21.50 8.50 16.86
N ASP A 156 21.30 8.73 18.16
CA ASP A 156 20.75 7.73 19.07
C ASP A 156 19.25 7.54 18.79
N PRO A 157 18.78 6.34 18.40
CA PRO A 157 17.35 6.07 18.18
C PRO A 157 16.43 6.53 19.32
N LYS A 158 16.89 6.47 20.57
CA LYS A 158 16.08 6.86 21.75
C LYS A 158 15.75 8.36 21.80
N SER A 159 16.52 9.19 21.08
CA SER A 159 16.25 10.63 20.97
C SER A 159 15.14 10.96 19.95
N TRP A 160 14.65 9.96 19.20
CA TRP A 160 13.69 10.14 18.12
C TRP A 160 12.29 9.62 18.45
N LYS A 161 11.30 10.31 17.88
CA LYS A 161 9.91 9.86 17.80
C LYS A 161 9.38 10.00 16.38
N ALA A 162 8.49 9.09 15.99
CA ALA A 162 7.67 9.19 14.80
C ALA A 162 6.25 9.62 15.19
N VAL A 163 5.80 10.74 14.62
CA VAL A 163 4.45 11.29 14.81
C VAL A 163 3.68 11.24 13.51
N MET A 164 2.47 10.68 13.54
CA MET A 164 1.66 10.43 12.35
C MET A 164 0.17 10.68 12.59
N GLY A 165 -0.56 10.96 11.50
CA GLY A 165 -2.00 11.22 11.55
C GLY A 165 -2.41 12.58 12.12
N ARG A 166 -1.50 13.56 12.07
CA ARG A 166 -1.75 14.98 12.35
C ARG A 166 -1.68 15.79 11.05
N LEU A 167 -2.51 16.83 10.92
CA LEU A 167 -2.42 17.76 9.80
C LEU A 167 -1.43 18.89 10.11
N ARG A 168 -1.52 19.49 11.31
CA ARG A 168 -0.54 20.45 11.83
C ARG A 168 0.29 19.82 12.94
N LEU A 169 1.55 20.24 13.09
CA LEU A 169 2.47 19.67 14.09
C LEU A 169 1.93 19.80 15.53
N GLY A 170 1.26 20.92 15.82
CA GLY A 170 0.64 21.20 17.13
C GLY A 170 -0.78 20.65 17.32
N ASP A 171 -1.38 20.00 16.32
CA ASP A 171 -2.74 19.46 16.47
C ASP A 171 -2.78 18.39 17.58
N PRO A 172 -3.79 18.42 18.48
CA PRO A 172 -3.99 17.35 19.44
C PRO A 172 -4.38 16.04 18.72
N GLY A 173 -4.00 14.91 19.32
CA GLY A 173 -4.29 13.57 18.77
C GLY A 173 -3.15 13.01 17.90
N GLY A 174 -3.51 12.22 16.88
CA GLY A 174 -2.54 11.45 16.09
C GLY A 174 -1.95 10.26 16.86
N GLN A 175 -0.86 9.70 16.35
CA GLN A 175 -0.12 8.62 16.98
C GLN A 175 1.34 9.02 17.12
N GLU A 176 1.91 8.74 18.28
CA GLU A 176 3.34 8.85 18.53
C GLU A 176 3.92 7.46 18.76
N ARG A 177 5.09 7.21 18.19
CA ARG A 177 5.87 5.99 18.40
C ARG A 177 7.32 6.36 18.65
N THR A 178 7.90 5.76 19.68
CA THR A 178 9.35 5.74 19.90
C THR A 178 10.04 4.93 18.80
N VAL A 179 11.29 5.28 18.54
CA VAL A 179 12.12 4.59 17.54
C VAL A 179 12.95 3.51 18.23
N GLU A 180 12.82 2.27 17.74
CA GLU A 180 13.60 1.12 18.18
C GLU A 180 14.99 1.12 17.55
N ALA A 181 15.04 1.37 16.23
CA ALA A 181 16.28 1.32 15.46
C ALA A 181 16.23 2.22 14.23
N VAL A 182 17.40 2.66 13.79
CA VAL A 182 17.61 3.33 12.50
C VAL A 182 18.61 2.52 11.69
N VAL A 183 18.22 2.13 10.49
CA VAL A 183 19.03 1.37 9.53
C VAL A 183 19.37 2.30 8.37
N ILE A 184 20.61 2.81 8.38
CA ILE A 184 21.14 3.66 7.32
C ILE A 184 21.69 2.77 6.20
N HIS A 185 21.47 3.16 4.94
CA HIS A 185 22.06 2.45 3.80
C HIS A 185 23.59 2.35 3.95
N GLU A 186 24.14 1.16 3.76
CA GLU A 186 25.55 0.85 4.04
C GLU A 186 26.55 1.69 3.22
N GLU A 187 26.15 2.05 2.00
CA GLU A 187 26.93 2.89 1.09
C GLU A 187 26.78 4.40 1.34
N PHE A 188 25.87 4.83 2.23
CA PHE A 188 25.73 6.25 2.54
C PHE A 188 26.98 6.80 3.23
N ARG A 189 27.52 7.90 2.69
CA ARG A 189 28.66 8.62 3.27
C ARG A 189 28.34 10.10 3.44
N ARG A 190 27.86 10.73 2.36
CA ARG A 190 27.37 12.11 2.28
C ARG A 190 26.30 12.21 1.20
N VAL A 191 25.51 13.28 1.23
CA VAL A 191 24.37 13.49 0.31
C VAL A 191 24.83 13.47 -1.16
N GLU A 192 25.98 14.05 -1.48
CA GLU A 192 26.51 14.14 -2.84
C GLU A 192 26.86 12.78 -3.45
N GLY A 193 27.12 11.78 -2.60
CA GLY A 193 27.45 10.41 -3.02
C GLY A 193 26.23 9.53 -3.29
N GLY A 194 25.01 10.03 -3.06
CA GLY A 194 23.79 9.25 -3.16
C GLY A 194 23.56 8.31 -1.97
N HIS A 195 22.71 7.30 -2.17
CA HIS A 195 22.30 6.34 -1.13
C HIS A 195 21.71 6.99 0.14
N ASP A 196 21.14 8.18 -0.01
CA ASP A 196 20.56 8.96 1.08
C ASP A 196 19.19 8.42 1.49
N VAL A 197 19.20 7.23 2.07
CA VAL A 197 18.01 6.49 2.47
C VAL A 197 18.25 5.75 3.79
N ALA A 198 17.25 5.80 4.66
CA ALA A 198 17.24 5.08 5.92
C ALA A 198 15.87 4.50 6.22
N LEU A 199 15.86 3.35 6.90
CA LEU A 199 14.67 2.76 7.49
C LEU A 199 14.66 3.01 9.00
N VAL A 200 13.53 3.47 9.50
CA VAL A 200 13.29 3.71 10.92
C VAL A 200 12.29 2.67 11.40
N ARG A 201 12.73 1.82 12.33
CA ARG A 201 11.90 0.80 12.95
C ARG A 201 11.24 1.40 14.20
N LEU A 202 9.93 1.33 14.26
CA LEU A 202 9.14 1.80 15.41
C LEU A 202 9.15 0.73 16.51
N GLU A 203 9.12 1.14 17.78
CA GLU A 203 9.06 0.20 18.91
C GLU A 203 7.73 -0.58 18.95
N SER A 204 6.65 0.03 18.47
CA SER A 204 5.36 -0.65 18.27
C SER A 204 4.70 -0.22 16.96
N PRO A 205 3.90 -1.11 16.34
CA PRO A 205 3.25 -0.79 15.08
C PRO A 205 2.26 0.37 15.20
N ALA A 206 2.19 1.16 14.13
CA ALA A 206 1.14 2.13 13.88
C ALA A 206 -0.21 1.44 13.74
N ARG A 207 -1.26 2.05 14.28
CA ARG A 207 -2.64 1.62 14.08
C ARG A 207 -3.13 2.23 12.78
N LEU A 208 -3.31 1.43 11.72
CA LEU A 208 -3.80 1.98 10.46
C LEU A 208 -5.28 2.40 10.58
N GLY A 209 -5.66 3.41 9.78
CA GLY A 209 -7.00 3.99 9.79
C GLY A 209 -7.10 5.18 8.83
N PRO A 210 -8.18 5.98 8.92
CA PRO A 210 -8.45 7.04 7.96
C PRO A 210 -7.37 8.13 7.85
N ARG A 211 -6.55 8.33 8.89
CA ARG A 211 -5.48 9.34 8.93
C ARG A 211 -4.06 8.74 8.97
N VAL A 212 -3.93 7.42 9.05
CA VAL A 212 -2.64 6.74 9.17
C VAL A 212 -2.68 5.50 8.28
N GLY A 213 -1.83 5.47 7.27
CA GLY A 213 -1.81 4.42 6.24
C GLY A 213 -0.41 4.29 5.67
N THR A 214 -0.17 3.22 4.90
CA THR A 214 1.13 2.98 4.28
C THR A 214 1.13 3.46 2.82
N ILE A 215 2.29 3.82 2.28
CA ILE A 215 2.48 3.99 0.83
C ILE A 215 3.03 2.69 0.22
N CYS A 216 2.71 2.45 -1.04
CA CYS A 216 3.33 1.35 -1.79
C CYS A 216 4.75 1.74 -2.21
N LEU A 217 5.67 0.78 -2.16
CA LEU A 217 7.00 0.94 -2.71
C LEU A 217 7.03 0.55 -4.19
N PRO A 218 7.75 1.30 -5.05
CA PRO A 218 7.96 0.90 -6.42
C PRO A 218 8.80 -0.39 -6.47
N ARG A 219 8.64 -1.15 -7.56
CA ARG A 219 9.54 -2.27 -7.86
C ARG A 219 10.97 -1.76 -8.09
N PRO A 220 12.01 -2.56 -7.80
CA PRO A 220 13.37 -2.21 -8.17
C PRO A 220 13.45 -1.81 -9.66
N ARG A 221 14.10 -0.67 -9.94
CA ARG A 221 14.24 -0.10 -11.30
C ARG A 221 12.91 0.25 -12.00
N HIS A 222 11.85 0.53 -11.24
CA HIS A 222 10.59 1.01 -11.82
C HIS A 222 10.83 2.28 -12.65
N PRO A 223 10.41 2.30 -13.93
CA PRO A 223 10.56 3.48 -14.77
C PRO A 223 9.50 4.52 -14.42
N PHE A 224 9.92 5.71 -14.01
CA PHE A 224 9.03 6.87 -13.90
C PHE A 224 9.07 7.65 -15.21
N ALA A 225 7.93 7.75 -15.91
CA ALA A 225 7.86 8.47 -17.18
C ALA A 225 8.08 9.97 -16.96
N PHE A 226 8.84 10.61 -17.86
CA PHE A 226 9.03 12.05 -17.82
C PHE A 226 7.69 12.79 -17.90
N GLY A 227 7.54 13.85 -17.10
CA GLY A 227 6.29 14.61 -17.02
C GLY A 227 5.19 13.94 -16.18
N THR A 228 5.44 12.79 -15.55
CA THR A 228 4.51 12.21 -14.57
C THR A 228 4.34 13.17 -13.40
N PRO A 229 3.12 13.59 -13.05
CA PRO A 229 2.89 14.45 -11.91
C PRO A 229 3.23 13.70 -10.61
N CYS A 230 3.99 14.35 -9.74
CA CYS A 230 4.37 13.86 -8.42
C CYS A 230 3.99 14.88 -7.35
N TRP A 231 3.87 14.41 -6.11
CA TRP A 231 3.56 15.25 -4.96
C TRP A 231 4.70 15.20 -3.96
N ILE A 232 4.97 16.35 -3.35
CA ILE A 232 5.88 16.49 -2.22
C ILE A 232 5.04 17.04 -1.07
N THR A 233 5.12 16.39 0.09
CA THR A 233 4.31 16.70 1.26
C THR A 233 5.20 16.83 2.48
N GLY A 234 4.89 17.78 3.36
CA GLY A 234 5.66 18.02 4.56
C GLY A 234 5.23 19.31 5.25
N TRP A 235 5.88 19.59 6.37
CA TRP A 235 5.70 20.82 7.16
C TRP A 235 6.85 21.81 6.96
N GLY A 236 7.75 21.54 6.00
CA GLY A 236 8.87 22.42 5.70
C GLY A 236 8.45 23.67 4.93
N ASN A 237 9.41 24.59 4.78
CA ASN A 237 9.18 25.87 4.11
C ASN A 237 8.77 25.67 2.64
N VAL A 238 7.68 26.32 2.24
CA VAL A 238 7.21 26.37 0.85
C VAL A 238 7.91 27.44 0.00
N ALA A 239 8.78 28.24 0.61
CA ALA A 239 9.60 29.26 -0.02
C ALA A 239 11.07 29.06 0.37
N GLU A 240 12.01 29.38 -0.52
CA GLU A 240 13.46 29.24 -0.30
C GLU A 240 13.99 29.94 0.97
N ASN A 241 13.21 30.84 1.61
CA ASN A 241 13.55 31.52 2.87
C ASN A 241 12.31 31.82 3.77
N GLY A 242 11.27 30.99 3.77
CA GLY A 242 10.08 31.21 4.60
C GLY A 242 10.24 30.77 6.07
N GLU A 243 9.38 31.25 6.97
CA GLU A 243 9.22 30.65 8.31
C GLU A 243 8.38 29.37 8.24
N VAL A 244 8.70 28.41 9.11
CA VAL A 244 7.99 27.14 9.23
C VAL A 244 6.55 27.40 9.71
N PRO A 245 5.50 26.90 9.03
CA PRO A 245 4.11 27.08 9.45
C PRO A 245 3.71 26.43 10.77
#